data_AF-A0A2V8J4G2-F1
#
_entry.id   AF-A0A2V8J4G2-F1
#
_cell.length_a   1.000
_cell.length_b   1.000
_cell.length_c   1.000
_cell.angle_alpha   90.00
_cell.angle_beta   90.00
_cell.angle_gamma   90.00
#
_symmetry.space_group_name_H-M   'P 1'
#
loop_
_entity.id
_entity.type
_entity.pdbx_description
1 polymer ?
#
loop_
_entity_poly.entity_id
_entity_poly.type
_entity_poly.pdbx_seq_one_letter_code
_entity_poly.pdbx_strand_id
1 'polypeptide(L)'
;MWSFEHPMFLTLAAVVAVIVLAYGGFYLFVNKFPGHRGAGQVVTVTRTIAVCIVFSVGLNQLWGARRDRDQRVWTARSQHLQRLQILLRTESESLTGMAQALREGRYFALVADDARKAVWRDDTLTTDIERHFPEYFRERERLIRTILEHDSKLGHIRQIVSATLRLTEATEFYRSDLVPALVKKCGGAAPGVSFNHIADNSAFRRMGGRSSGVRNPDQIMPMRDAFRTYEQYRCTSDLARMCQSLFDRAADLADAALVASEAARRYAEETVLHGSCTYAPAE
;
A
#
# COMPACT_ATOMS: atom_id res chain seq x y z
N MET A 1 -17.64 19.76 19.75
CA MET A 1 -16.90 21.05 19.88
C MET A 1 -17.42 21.85 21.08
N TRP A 2 -17.32 21.33 22.32
CA TRP A 2 -17.90 22.00 23.52
C TRP A 2 -16.94 22.02 24.73
N SER A 3 -15.66 21.65 24.56
CA SER A 3 -14.70 21.53 25.68
C SER A 3 -13.72 22.70 25.82
N PHE A 4 -13.71 23.67 24.90
CA PHE A 4 -12.73 24.77 24.90
C PHE A 4 -13.14 26.00 25.73
N GLU A 5 -14.44 26.19 26.03
CA GLU A 5 -14.90 27.40 26.74
C GLU A 5 -14.78 27.27 28.26
N HIS A 6 -15.05 26.09 28.82
CA HIS A 6 -15.00 25.85 30.26
C HIS A 6 -13.65 26.13 30.96
N PRO A 7 -12.47 25.78 30.42
CA PRO A 7 -11.21 26.06 31.10
C PRO A 7 -10.91 27.56 31.16
N MET A 8 -11.30 28.33 30.14
CA MET A 8 -11.08 29.77 30.10
C MET A 8 -11.94 30.49 31.15
N PHE A 9 -13.23 30.13 31.25
CA PHE A 9 -14.13 30.66 32.28
C PHE A 9 -13.69 30.31 33.70
N LEU A 10 -13.22 29.08 33.95
CA LEU A 10 -12.70 28.67 35.26
C LEU A 10 -11.43 29.44 35.65
N THR A 11 -10.52 29.67 34.70
CA THR A 11 -9.31 30.48 34.98
C THR A 11 -9.64 31.94 35.22
N LEU A 12 -10.59 32.51 34.48
CA LEU A 12 -11.01 33.89 34.64
C LEU A 12 -11.75 34.08 35.97
N ALA A 13 -12.59 33.12 36.35
CA ALA A 13 -13.24 33.07 37.66
C ALA A 13 -12.23 32.93 38.81
N ALA A 14 -11.18 32.11 38.66
CA ALA A 14 -10.13 31.97 39.67
C ALA A 14 -9.30 33.25 39.83
N VAL A 15 -8.93 33.91 38.72
CA VAL A 15 -8.22 35.20 38.75
C VAL A 15 -9.10 36.28 39.40
N VAL A 16 -10.38 36.36 39.02
CA VAL A 16 -11.34 37.29 39.63
C VAL A 16 -11.52 36.99 41.12
N ALA A 17 -11.64 35.72 41.52
CA ALA A 17 -11.76 35.34 42.93
C ALA A 17 -10.52 35.74 43.74
N VAL A 18 -9.31 35.54 43.20
CA VAL A 18 -8.06 35.98 43.83
C VAL A 18 -8.02 37.49 43.97
N ILE A 19 -8.39 38.24 42.93
CA ILE A 19 -8.45 39.71 42.96
C ILE A 19 -9.50 40.18 43.98
N VAL A 20 -10.68 39.56 44.04
CA VAL A 20 -11.74 39.90 44.99
C VAL A 20 -11.33 39.59 46.43
N LEU A 21 -10.71 38.44 46.70
CA LEU A 21 -10.20 38.09 48.04
C LEU A 21 -9.06 39.01 48.47
N ALA A 22 -8.16 39.36 47.54
CA ALA A 22 -7.09 40.32 47.71
C ALA A 22 -7.59 41.72 48.10
N TYR A 23 -8.49 42.27 47.28
CA TYR A 23 -9.04 43.61 47.50
C TYR A 23 -10.03 43.64 48.67
N GLY A 24 -10.84 42.61 48.85
CA GLY A 24 -11.75 42.46 49.98
C GLY A 24 -11.02 42.32 51.31
N GLY A 25 -9.95 41.52 51.36
CA GLY A 25 -9.07 41.41 52.53
C GLY A 25 -8.36 42.71 52.86
N PHE A 26 -7.90 43.45 51.84
CA PHE A 26 -7.31 44.78 52.01
C PHE A 26 -8.32 45.81 52.53
N TYR A 27 -9.52 45.87 51.96
CA TYR A 27 -10.59 46.79 52.38
C TYR A 27 -10.98 46.53 53.84
N LEU A 28 -11.15 45.26 54.23
CA LEU A 28 -11.44 44.88 55.61
C LEU A 28 -10.28 45.22 56.56
N PHE A 29 -9.03 45.04 56.14
CA PHE A 29 -7.86 45.35 56.96
C PHE A 29 -7.68 46.86 57.20
N VAL A 30 -7.83 47.68 56.15
CA VAL A 30 -7.68 49.15 56.24
C VAL A 30 -8.81 49.79 57.05
N ASN A 31 -10.07 49.35 56.85
CA ASN A 31 -11.19 49.89 57.60
C ASN A 31 -11.22 49.43 59.07
N LYS A 32 -10.71 48.23 59.37
CA LYS A 32 -10.75 47.67 60.73
C LYS A 32 -9.52 48.01 61.56
N PHE A 33 -8.38 48.36 60.93
CA PHE A 33 -7.13 48.73 61.60
C PHE A 33 -6.51 50.03 61.02
N PRO A 34 -7.14 51.19 61.23
CA PRO A 34 -6.62 52.47 60.75
C PRO A 34 -5.33 52.86 61.51
N GLY A 35 -4.23 53.04 60.78
CA GLY A 35 -2.96 53.57 61.32
C GLY A 35 -1.73 52.65 61.24
N HIS A 36 -1.87 51.41 60.77
CA HIS A 36 -0.71 50.53 60.58
C HIS A 36 0.03 50.78 59.26
N ARG A 37 1.34 51.11 59.36
CA ARG A 37 2.30 51.23 58.23
C ARG A 37 2.37 49.97 57.34
N GLY A 38 1.79 48.85 57.77
CA GLY A 38 1.70 47.59 57.02
C GLY A 38 0.71 47.61 55.84
N ALA A 39 -0.21 48.58 55.75
CA ALA A 39 -1.21 48.63 54.67
C ALA A 39 -0.56 48.70 53.27
N GLY A 40 0.53 49.47 53.12
CA GLY A 40 1.27 49.55 51.86
C GLY A 40 2.01 48.26 51.50
N GLN A 41 2.55 47.55 52.50
CA GLN A 41 3.20 46.25 52.29
C GLN A 41 2.21 45.17 51.88
N VAL A 42 1.01 45.15 52.48
CA VAL A 42 -0.07 44.23 52.12
C VAL A 42 -0.50 44.42 50.65
N VAL A 43 -0.62 45.65 50.16
CA VAL A 43 -0.96 45.92 48.75
C VAL A 43 0.12 45.41 47.80
N THR A 44 1.39 45.66 48.11
CA THR A 44 2.51 45.23 47.26
C THR A 44 2.62 43.72 47.20
N VAL A 45 2.51 43.02 48.34
CA VAL A 45 2.52 41.55 48.40
C VAL A 45 1.36 40.98 47.59
N THR A 46 0.17 41.55 47.77
CA THR A 46 -1.04 41.10 47.09
C THR A 46 -0.97 41.30 45.57
N ARG A 47 -0.47 42.45 45.11
CA ARG A 47 -0.23 42.70 43.67
C ARG A 47 0.79 41.73 43.09
N THR A 48 1.87 41.45 43.82
CA THR A 48 2.91 40.53 43.38
C THR A 48 2.34 39.12 43.23
N ILE A 49 1.57 38.64 44.20
CA ILE A 49 0.87 37.34 44.13
C ILE A 49 -0.09 37.29 42.94
N ALA A 50 -0.90 38.33 42.74
CA ALA A 50 -1.83 38.40 41.62
C ALA A 50 -1.10 38.35 40.26
N VAL A 51 0.00 39.10 40.11
CA VAL A 51 0.83 39.08 38.89
C VAL A 51 1.45 37.70 38.67
N CYS A 52 1.98 37.06 39.72
CA CYS A 52 2.53 35.71 39.63
C CYS A 52 1.49 34.68 39.20
N ILE A 53 0.26 34.76 39.71
CA ILE A 53 -0.84 33.86 39.34
C ILE A 53 -1.25 34.07 37.89
N VAL A 54 -1.47 35.32 37.47
CA VAL A 54 -1.85 35.64 36.08
C VAL A 54 -0.76 35.20 35.11
N PHE A 55 0.51 35.46 35.43
CA PHE A 55 1.63 35.06 34.58
C PHE A 55 1.78 33.53 34.52
N SER A 56 1.63 32.83 35.64
CA SER A 56 1.69 31.36 35.69
C SER A 56 0.55 30.72 34.90
N VAL A 57 -0.68 31.23 35.02
CA VAL A 57 -1.85 30.76 34.27
C VAL A 57 -1.71 31.06 32.78
N GLY A 58 -1.30 32.29 32.42
CA GLY A 58 -1.10 32.71 31.04
C GLY A 58 -0.01 31.91 30.34
N LEU A 59 1.12 31.67 31.00
CA LEU A 59 2.15 30.75 30.50
C LEU A 59 1.57 29.33 30.39
N ASN A 60 0.93 28.78 31.42
CA ASN A 60 0.42 27.42 31.34
C ASN A 60 -0.58 27.22 30.17
N GLN A 61 -1.41 28.22 29.87
CA GLN A 61 -2.29 28.19 28.69
C GLN A 61 -1.54 28.28 27.37
N LEU A 62 -0.54 29.18 27.26
CA LEU A 62 0.27 29.31 26.04
C LEU A 62 1.07 28.03 25.76
N TRP A 63 1.72 27.48 26.79
CA TRP A 63 2.47 26.23 26.73
C TRP A 63 1.54 25.03 26.51
N GLY A 64 0.34 25.04 27.08
CA GLY A 64 -0.71 24.05 26.82
C GLY A 64 -1.18 24.07 25.36
N ALA A 65 -1.49 25.24 24.82
CA ALA A 65 -1.90 25.40 23.42
C ALA A 65 -0.78 24.99 22.44
N ARG A 66 0.48 25.27 22.78
CA ARG A 66 1.63 24.79 22.00
C ARG A 66 1.76 23.28 22.06
N ARG A 67 1.70 22.69 23.26
CA ARG A 67 1.74 21.23 23.46
C ARG A 67 0.61 20.51 22.71
N ASP A 68 -0.59 21.05 22.73
CA ASP A 68 -1.74 20.48 22.01
C ASP A 68 -1.53 20.50 20.49
N ARG A 69 -0.94 21.58 19.94
CA ARG A 69 -0.58 21.64 18.52
C ARG A 69 0.50 20.63 18.19
N ASP A 70 1.57 20.58 18.98
CA ASP A 70 2.68 19.64 18.77
C ASP A 70 2.19 18.19 18.86
N GLN A 71 1.30 17.88 19.80
CA GLN A 71 0.68 16.56 19.94
C GLN A 71 -0.19 16.20 18.74
N ARG A 72 -0.97 17.14 18.19
CA ARG A 72 -1.77 16.90 16.97
C ARG A 72 -0.88 16.65 15.75
N VAL A 73 0.16 17.44 15.57
CA VAL A 73 1.13 17.26 14.48
C VAL A 73 1.83 15.91 14.61
N TRP A 74 2.29 15.57 15.81
CA TRP A 74 2.92 14.27 16.08
C TRP A 74 1.97 13.10 15.81
N THR A 75 0.71 13.22 16.21
CA THR A 75 -0.32 12.19 15.96
C THR A 75 -0.61 12.03 14.47
N ALA A 76 -0.70 13.14 13.72
CA ALA A 76 -0.91 13.08 12.28
C ALA A 76 0.30 12.45 11.56
N ARG A 77 1.53 12.80 11.98
CA ARG A 77 2.77 12.25 11.44
C ARG A 77 2.87 10.74 11.71
N SER A 78 2.58 10.29 12.92
CA SER A 78 2.62 8.86 13.27
C SER A 78 1.56 8.05 12.54
N GLN A 79 0.34 8.59 12.40
CA GLN A 79 -0.71 7.96 11.60
C GLN A 79 -0.34 7.87 10.11
N HIS A 80 0.29 8.91 9.56
CA HIS A 80 0.74 8.92 8.16
C HIS A 80 1.84 7.87 7.93
N LEU A 81 2.86 7.82 8.81
CA LEU A 81 3.89 6.79 8.76
C LEU A 81 3.29 5.38 8.81
N GLN A 82 2.35 5.14 9.72
CA GLN A 82 1.70 3.83 9.83
C GLN A 82 0.98 3.43 8.54
N ARG A 83 0.33 4.39 7.85
CA ARG A 83 -0.31 4.12 6.54
C ARG A 83 0.71 3.77 5.46
N LEU A 84 1.83 4.49 5.40
CA LEU A 84 2.91 4.21 4.45
C LEU A 84 3.54 2.83 4.72
N GLN A 85 3.78 2.48 5.99
CA GLN A 85 4.29 1.15 6.37
C GLN A 85 3.35 0.02 5.95
N ILE A 86 2.03 0.18 6.14
CA ILE A 86 1.03 -0.81 5.71
C ILE A 86 1.04 -0.95 4.18
N LEU A 87 1.12 0.16 3.46
CA LEU A 87 1.18 0.17 2.00
C LEU A 87 2.43 -0.57 1.50
N LEU A 88 3.61 -0.20 2.01
CA LEU A 88 4.89 -0.81 1.62
C LEU A 88 4.96 -2.31 1.95
N ARG A 89 4.35 -2.76 3.06
CA ARG A 89 4.23 -4.21 3.35
C ARG A 89 3.37 -4.92 2.32
N THR A 90 2.21 -4.36 2.01
CA THR A 90 1.30 -4.91 0.98
C THR A 90 1.98 -4.95 -0.38
N GLU A 91 2.72 -3.91 -0.75
CA GLU A 91 3.51 -3.86 -1.98
C GLU A 91 4.59 -4.95 -1.99
N SER A 92 5.34 -5.11 -0.89
CA SER A 92 6.35 -6.17 -0.75
C SER A 92 5.76 -7.57 -0.94
N GLU A 93 4.66 -7.87 -0.26
CA GLU A 93 3.96 -9.16 -0.40
C GLU A 93 3.52 -9.41 -1.83
N SER A 94 2.97 -8.39 -2.48
CA SER A 94 2.50 -8.51 -3.86
C SER A 94 3.64 -8.68 -4.87
N LEU A 95 4.72 -7.91 -4.73
CA LEU A 95 5.93 -8.04 -5.54
C LEU A 95 6.57 -9.43 -5.36
N THR A 96 6.51 -9.98 -4.15
CA THR A 96 6.96 -11.36 -3.86
C THR A 96 6.08 -12.38 -4.58
N GLY A 97 4.75 -12.24 -4.50
CA GLY A 97 3.80 -13.08 -5.23
C GLY A 97 3.99 -13.02 -6.74
N MET A 98 4.29 -11.82 -7.26
CA MET A 98 4.60 -11.59 -8.68
C MET A 98 5.90 -12.29 -9.09
N ALA A 99 6.98 -12.14 -8.32
CA ALA A 99 8.24 -12.82 -8.58
C ALA A 99 8.07 -14.34 -8.58
N GLN A 100 7.30 -14.87 -7.63
CA GLN A 100 6.99 -16.29 -7.57
C GLN A 100 6.16 -16.74 -8.79
N ALA A 101 5.15 -15.96 -9.20
CA ALA A 101 4.36 -16.27 -10.38
C ALA A 101 5.20 -16.26 -11.67
N LEU A 102 6.13 -15.32 -11.81
CA LEU A 102 7.10 -15.27 -12.91
C LEU A 102 7.98 -16.51 -12.91
N ARG A 103 8.59 -16.89 -11.78
CA ARG A 103 9.45 -18.09 -11.67
C ARG A 103 8.73 -19.40 -11.96
N GLU A 104 7.48 -19.52 -11.52
CA GLU A 104 6.65 -20.70 -11.77
C GLU A 104 6.06 -20.76 -13.18
N GLY A 105 6.37 -19.77 -14.02
CA GLY A 105 5.83 -19.64 -15.35
C GLY A 105 4.32 -19.43 -15.41
N ARG A 106 3.75 -18.85 -14.36
CA ARG A 106 2.37 -18.36 -14.30
C ARG A 106 2.28 -16.92 -14.82
N TYR A 107 2.96 -16.65 -15.93
CA TYR A 107 3.00 -15.34 -16.61
C TYR A 107 1.61 -14.80 -16.94
N PHE A 108 0.65 -15.70 -17.15
CA PHE A 108 -0.74 -15.40 -17.52
C PHE A 108 -1.60 -14.92 -16.35
N ALA A 109 -1.15 -15.12 -15.10
CA ALA A 109 -1.85 -14.64 -13.91
C ALA A 109 -1.47 -13.20 -13.53
N LEU A 110 -0.42 -12.66 -14.14
CA LEU A 110 0.09 -11.29 -13.90
C LEU A 110 -0.77 -10.21 -14.57
N VAL A 111 -1.66 -10.61 -15.49
CA VAL A 111 -2.34 -9.75 -16.46
C VAL A 111 -3.86 -9.74 -16.22
N ALA A 112 -4.29 -10.05 -15.00
CA ALA A 112 -5.60 -9.56 -14.61
C ALA A 112 -5.46 -8.04 -14.43
N ASP A 113 -6.43 -7.28 -14.92
CA ASP A 113 -6.61 -5.84 -14.68
C ASP A 113 -6.45 -5.46 -13.18
N ASP A 114 -6.61 -6.46 -12.31
CA ASP A 114 -6.40 -6.42 -10.87
C ASP A 114 -4.93 -6.38 -10.43
N ALA A 115 -3.95 -6.91 -11.17
CA ALA A 115 -2.54 -6.76 -10.78
C ALA A 115 -2.07 -5.29 -10.92
N ARG A 116 -2.62 -4.55 -11.89
CA ARG A 116 -2.47 -3.08 -11.96
C ARG A 116 -3.15 -2.37 -10.79
N LYS A 117 -4.39 -2.77 -10.45
CA LYS A 117 -5.21 -2.12 -9.43
C LYS A 117 -4.89 -2.50 -7.98
N ALA A 118 -4.34 -3.69 -7.74
CA ALA A 118 -4.10 -4.23 -6.41
C ALA A 118 -2.72 -3.83 -5.86
N VAL A 119 -1.74 -3.58 -6.73
CA VAL A 119 -0.37 -3.27 -6.29
C VAL A 119 -0.09 -1.77 -6.33
N TRP A 120 -0.67 -1.03 -7.29
CA TRP A 120 -0.15 0.28 -7.64
C TRP A 120 -1.26 1.28 -7.96
N ARG A 121 -2.17 1.52 -7.02
CA ARG A 121 -3.13 2.63 -7.16
C ARG A 121 -2.39 3.97 -7.17
N ASP A 122 -2.81 4.81 -8.11
CA ASP A 122 -2.43 6.21 -8.19
C ASP A 122 -3.24 7.01 -7.15
N ASP A 123 -2.97 6.73 -5.87
CA ASP A 123 -3.57 7.41 -4.73
C ASP A 123 -2.62 8.49 -4.19
N THR A 124 -3.13 9.40 -3.35
CA THR A 124 -2.32 10.45 -2.68
C THR A 124 -1.10 9.90 -1.94
N LEU A 125 -1.16 8.66 -1.46
CA LEU A 125 -0.04 7.97 -0.82
C LEU A 125 1.11 7.65 -1.78
N THR A 126 0.86 7.52 -3.08
CA THR A 126 1.90 7.29 -4.09
C THR A 126 2.79 8.52 -4.27
N THR A 127 2.20 9.71 -4.27
CA THR A 127 2.97 10.98 -4.25
C THR A 127 3.77 11.13 -2.95
N ASP A 128 3.25 10.63 -1.83
CA ASP A 128 3.98 10.64 -0.56
C ASP A 128 5.13 9.61 -0.55
N ILE A 129 4.99 8.44 -1.21
CA ILE A 129 6.11 7.51 -1.44
C ILE A 129 7.21 8.17 -2.26
N GLU A 130 6.88 8.91 -3.32
CA GLU A 130 7.90 9.63 -4.12
C GLU A 130 8.70 10.62 -3.27
N ARG A 131 8.02 11.33 -2.36
CA ARG A 131 8.65 12.33 -1.48
C ARG A 131 9.51 11.70 -0.38
N HIS A 132 9.04 10.60 0.20
CA HIS A 132 9.72 9.95 1.32
C HIS A 132 10.80 8.95 0.86
N PHE A 133 10.58 8.29 -0.28
CA PHE A 133 11.41 7.20 -0.81
C PHE A 133 11.64 7.34 -2.33
N PRO A 134 12.32 8.41 -2.79
CA PRO A 134 12.43 8.74 -4.21
C PRO A 134 13.17 7.67 -5.02
N GLU A 135 14.18 7.01 -4.44
CA GLU A 135 14.92 5.93 -5.11
C GLU A 135 14.04 4.69 -5.32
N TYR A 136 13.32 4.27 -4.27
CA TYR A 136 12.35 3.18 -4.35
C TYR A 136 11.28 3.46 -5.40
N PHE A 137 10.71 4.68 -5.39
CA PHE A 137 9.70 5.09 -6.35
C PHE A 137 10.20 4.94 -7.79
N ARG A 138 11.41 5.41 -8.11
CA ARG A 138 11.99 5.31 -9.46
C ARG A 138 12.18 3.85 -9.90
N GLU A 139 12.72 3.01 -9.02
CA GLU A 139 12.95 1.59 -9.35
C GLU A 139 11.62 0.83 -9.50
N ARG A 140 10.63 1.15 -8.66
CA ARG A 140 9.26 0.64 -8.80
C ARG A 140 8.66 1.04 -10.15
N GLU A 141 8.72 2.31 -10.54
CA GLU A 141 8.20 2.78 -11.83
C GLU A 141 8.90 2.14 -13.03
N ARG A 142 10.21 1.90 -12.92
CA ARG A 142 10.99 1.19 -13.92
C ARG A 142 10.55 -0.27 -14.06
N LEU A 143 10.36 -0.95 -12.93
CA LEU A 143 9.86 -2.32 -12.90
C LEU A 143 8.47 -2.42 -13.53
N ILE A 144 7.55 -1.51 -13.15
CA ILE A 144 6.20 -1.43 -13.72
C ILE A 144 6.27 -1.30 -15.24
N ARG A 145 7.05 -0.36 -15.76
CA ARG A 145 7.22 -0.17 -17.21
C ARG A 145 7.71 -1.45 -17.90
N THR A 146 8.69 -2.11 -17.31
CA THR A 146 9.28 -3.34 -17.86
C THR A 146 8.27 -4.49 -17.86
N ILE A 147 7.46 -4.61 -16.81
CA ILE A 147 6.37 -5.60 -16.75
C ILE A 147 5.31 -5.30 -17.81
N LEU A 148 4.93 -4.04 -18.02
CA LEU A 148 3.94 -3.66 -19.03
C LEU A 148 4.44 -3.94 -20.45
N GLU A 149 5.72 -3.69 -20.73
CA GLU A 149 6.33 -4.06 -22.00
C GLU A 149 6.38 -5.58 -22.20
N HIS A 150 6.67 -6.33 -21.13
CA HIS A 150 6.66 -7.79 -21.15
C HIS A 150 5.26 -8.35 -21.40
N ASP A 151 4.26 -7.77 -20.75
CA ASP A 151 2.85 -8.12 -20.94
C ASP A 151 2.38 -7.85 -22.37
N SER A 152 2.69 -6.65 -22.91
CA SER A 152 2.37 -6.31 -24.29
C SER A 152 2.95 -7.34 -25.28
N LYS A 153 4.21 -7.76 -25.06
CA LYS A 153 4.85 -8.82 -25.87
C LYS A 153 4.16 -10.17 -25.72
N LEU A 154 3.80 -10.56 -24.50
CA LEU A 154 3.04 -11.79 -24.26
C LEU A 154 1.67 -11.73 -24.96
N GLY A 155 0.96 -10.61 -24.87
CA GLY A 155 -0.30 -10.36 -25.57
C GLY A 155 -0.16 -10.51 -27.08
N HIS A 156 0.90 -9.95 -27.68
CA HIS A 156 1.19 -10.11 -29.10
C HIS A 156 1.45 -11.57 -29.48
N ILE A 157 2.28 -12.29 -28.72
CA ILE A 157 2.55 -13.72 -28.94
C ILE A 157 1.24 -14.54 -28.85
N ARG A 158 0.36 -14.23 -27.88
CA ARG A 158 -0.95 -14.88 -27.75
C ARG A 158 -1.83 -14.66 -28.96
N GLN A 159 -1.84 -13.45 -29.53
CA GLN A 159 -2.58 -13.15 -30.75
C GLN A 159 -2.06 -13.97 -31.93
N ILE A 160 -0.73 -14.09 -32.09
CA ILE A 160 -0.12 -14.92 -33.14
C ILE A 160 -0.54 -16.38 -32.97
N VAL A 161 -0.36 -16.96 -31.78
CA VAL A 161 -0.72 -18.36 -31.51
C VAL A 161 -2.20 -18.58 -31.77
N SER A 162 -3.06 -17.71 -31.23
CA SER A 162 -4.51 -17.80 -31.43
C SER A 162 -4.90 -17.73 -32.91
N ALA A 163 -4.34 -16.80 -33.68
CA ALA A 163 -4.65 -16.65 -35.10
C ALA A 163 -4.20 -17.87 -35.93
N THR A 164 -3.13 -18.54 -35.53
CA THR A 164 -2.66 -19.78 -36.20
C THR A 164 -3.45 -21.02 -35.78
N LEU A 165 -4.13 -20.97 -34.63
CA LEU A 165 -4.82 -22.11 -34.05
C LEU A 165 -6.18 -22.31 -34.75
N ARG A 166 -6.26 -23.37 -35.57
CA ARG A 166 -7.49 -23.82 -36.21
C ARG A 166 -8.20 -24.82 -35.30
N LEU A 167 -9.28 -24.37 -34.67
CA LEU A 167 -10.15 -25.19 -33.83
C LEU A 167 -11.49 -25.42 -34.54
N THR A 168 -12.11 -26.54 -34.24
CA THR A 168 -13.51 -26.79 -34.60
C THR A 168 -14.44 -26.07 -33.63
N GLU A 169 -15.71 -25.88 -34.00
CA GLU A 169 -16.72 -25.28 -33.11
C GLU A 169 -16.79 -26.00 -31.74
N ALA A 170 -16.68 -27.32 -31.74
CA ALA A 170 -16.67 -28.13 -30.52
C ALA A 170 -15.43 -27.91 -29.63
N THR A 171 -14.31 -27.44 -30.18
CA THR A 171 -13.03 -27.27 -29.45
C THR A 171 -12.68 -25.82 -29.15
N GLU A 172 -13.40 -24.86 -29.75
CA GLU A 172 -13.16 -23.42 -29.62
C GLU A 172 -13.19 -22.94 -28.15
N PHE A 173 -14.03 -23.56 -27.33
CA PHE A 173 -14.11 -23.30 -25.89
C PHE A 173 -12.79 -23.53 -25.14
N TYR A 174 -11.91 -24.42 -25.63
CA TYR A 174 -10.60 -24.68 -25.03
C TYR A 174 -9.51 -23.69 -25.49
N ARG A 175 -9.82 -22.72 -26.35
CA ARG A 175 -8.82 -21.75 -26.86
C ARG A 175 -8.12 -20.99 -25.72
N SER A 176 -8.85 -20.61 -24.68
CA SER A 176 -8.32 -19.92 -23.49
C SER A 176 -7.26 -20.74 -22.75
N ASP A 177 -7.37 -22.07 -22.75
CA ASP A 177 -6.41 -22.99 -22.15
C ASP A 177 -5.27 -23.36 -23.12
N LEU A 178 -5.60 -23.56 -24.41
CA LEU A 178 -4.65 -23.97 -25.45
C LEU A 178 -3.61 -22.90 -25.74
N VAL A 179 -4.04 -21.64 -25.88
CA VAL A 179 -3.14 -20.56 -26.29
C VAL A 179 -1.99 -20.39 -25.27
N PRO A 180 -2.24 -20.24 -23.95
CA PRO A 180 -1.17 -20.21 -22.95
C PRO A 180 -0.27 -21.44 -22.95
N ALA A 181 -0.84 -22.64 -23.10
CA ALA A 181 -0.08 -23.88 -23.12
C ALA A 181 0.85 -23.97 -24.34
N LEU A 182 0.38 -23.54 -25.51
CA LEU A 182 1.18 -23.52 -26.73
C LEU A 182 2.30 -22.48 -26.65
N VAL A 183 2.07 -21.31 -26.04
CA VAL A 183 3.14 -20.34 -25.77
C VAL A 183 4.25 -20.96 -24.91
N LYS A 184 3.87 -21.69 -23.84
CA LYS A 184 4.83 -22.45 -23.00
C LYS A 184 5.58 -23.51 -23.81
N LYS A 185 4.84 -24.34 -24.56
CA LYS A 185 5.42 -25.37 -25.44
C LYS A 185 6.45 -24.78 -26.41
N CYS A 186 6.17 -23.62 -26.99
CA CYS A 186 7.06 -23.00 -27.97
C CYS A 186 8.34 -22.41 -27.37
N GLY A 187 8.33 -21.96 -26.12
CA GLY A 187 9.55 -21.49 -25.45
C GLY A 187 10.27 -22.59 -24.67
N GLY A 188 10.08 -23.87 -25.01
CA GLY A 188 10.82 -24.98 -24.41
C GLY A 188 10.48 -25.28 -22.95
N ALA A 189 9.60 -24.50 -22.32
CA ALA A 189 9.09 -24.76 -20.99
C ALA A 189 8.09 -25.92 -21.05
N ALA A 190 8.51 -27.10 -20.58
CA ALA A 190 7.63 -28.26 -20.51
C ALA A 190 6.73 -28.18 -19.28
N PRO A 191 5.46 -27.80 -19.47
CA PRO A 191 4.41 -28.58 -18.83
C PRO A 191 3.29 -28.85 -19.84
N GLY A 192 2.78 -30.07 -19.88
CA GLY A 192 1.63 -30.41 -20.72
C GLY A 192 0.42 -29.49 -20.49
N VAL A 193 -0.58 -29.60 -21.36
CA VAL A 193 -1.83 -28.83 -21.21
C VAL A 193 -2.77 -29.47 -20.17
N SER A 194 -3.41 -28.64 -19.35
CA SER A 194 -4.50 -29.04 -18.44
C SER A 194 -5.73 -28.23 -18.82
N PHE A 195 -6.87 -28.89 -18.98
CA PHE A 195 -8.13 -28.25 -19.30
C PHE A 195 -9.04 -28.33 -18.07
N ASN A 196 -9.40 -27.18 -17.51
CA ASN A 196 -10.10 -27.12 -16.21
C ASN A 196 -11.60 -26.89 -16.35
N HIS A 197 -12.12 -26.77 -17.57
CA HIS A 197 -13.50 -26.36 -17.81
C HIS A 197 -14.54 -27.51 -17.86
N ILE A 198 -14.22 -28.70 -17.38
CA ILE A 198 -15.23 -29.76 -17.23
C ILE A 198 -15.93 -29.55 -15.90
N ALA A 199 -17.22 -29.18 -16.00
CA ALA A 199 -18.14 -28.98 -14.90
C ALA A 199 -17.98 -30.04 -13.80
N ASP A 200 -17.90 -29.57 -12.56
CA ASP A 200 -17.94 -30.31 -11.29
C ASP A 200 -17.25 -31.69 -11.28
N ASN A 201 -16.06 -31.71 -10.69
CA ASN A 201 -15.33 -32.89 -10.19
C ASN A 201 -14.58 -33.80 -11.17
N SER A 202 -14.22 -33.36 -12.37
CA SER A 202 -13.24 -34.11 -13.20
C SER A 202 -12.22 -33.24 -13.92
N ALA A 203 -11.21 -32.79 -13.17
CA ALA A 203 -10.01 -32.23 -13.76
C ALA A 203 -9.21 -33.34 -14.47
N PHE A 204 -9.18 -33.33 -15.81
CA PHE A 204 -8.37 -34.27 -16.56
C PHE A 204 -6.97 -33.69 -16.73
N ARG A 205 -6.03 -34.16 -15.90
CA ARG A 205 -4.60 -33.91 -16.06
C ARG A 205 -3.96 -35.11 -16.75
N ARG A 206 -3.28 -34.91 -17.88
CA ARG A 206 -2.34 -35.89 -18.42
C ARG A 206 -0.92 -35.35 -18.31
N MET A 207 -0.26 -35.63 -17.18
CA MET A 207 1.20 -35.58 -17.10
C MET A 207 1.75 -36.89 -17.64
N GLY A 208 2.51 -36.84 -18.75
CA GLY A 208 3.50 -37.87 -19.07
C GLY A 208 3.07 -39.34 -19.06
N GLY A 209 1.86 -39.70 -19.48
CA GLY A 209 1.57 -41.09 -19.89
C GLY A 209 0.36 -41.80 -19.27
N ARG A 210 -0.35 -41.27 -18.27
CA ARG A 210 -1.60 -41.90 -17.80
C ARG A 210 -2.76 -40.90 -17.76
N SER A 211 -3.86 -41.27 -18.41
CA SER A 211 -5.12 -40.54 -18.42
C SER A 211 -5.99 -41.10 -17.28
N SER A 212 -6.52 -40.23 -16.42
CA SER A 212 -7.55 -40.62 -15.47
C SER A 212 -8.76 -39.69 -15.58
N GLY A 213 -9.92 -40.29 -15.88
CA GLY A 213 -11.25 -39.81 -15.53
C GLY A 213 -11.98 -38.92 -16.54
N VAL A 214 -12.92 -39.48 -17.32
CA VAL A 214 -14.23 -38.90 -17.72
C VAL A 214 -15.18 -40.06 -18.09
N ARG A 215 -16.48 -39.98 -17.70
CA ARG A 215 -17.54 -40.99 -17.96
C ARG A 215 -18.51 -40.63 -19.11
N ASN A 216 -18.41 -39.43 -19.71
CA ASN A 216 -19.36 -38.96 -20.74
C ASN A 216 -18.69 -38.81 -22.13
N PRO A 217 -19.05 -39.64 -23.13
CA PRO A 217 -18.44 -39.65 -24.47
C PRO A 217 -18.45 -38.30 -25.20
N ASP A 218 -19.53 -37.52 -25.04
CA ASP A 218 -19.75 -36.27 -25.77
C ASP A 218 -18.81 -35.15 -25.33
N GLN A 219 -18.28 -35.21 -24.11
CA GLN A 219 -17.26 -34.29 -23.61
C GLN A 219 -15.83 -34.82 -23.82
N ILE A 220 -15.67 -36.15 -23.95
CA ILE A 220 -14.36 -36.79 -24.17
C ILE A 220 -13.82 -36.48 -25.57
N MET A 221 -14.68 -36.45 -26.60
CA MET A 221 -14.25 -36.22 -27.99
C MET A 221 -13.67 -34.82 -28.22
N PRO A 222 -14.37 -33.73 -27.88
CA PRO A 222 -13.81 -32.38 -28.02
C PRO A 222 -12.54 -32.19 -27.20
N MET A 223 -12.48 -32.76 -26.01
CA MET A 223 -11.28 -32.69 -25.17
C MET A 223 -10.07 -33.42 -25.79
N ARG A 224 -10.29 -34.62 -26.34
CA ARG A 224 -9.24 -35.37 -27.04
C ARG A 224 -8.74 -34.64 -28.28
N ASP A 225 -9.62 -33.98 -29.00
CA ASP A 225 -9.25 -33.21 -30.19
C ASP A 225 -8.48 -31.92 -29.84
N ALA A 226 -8.84 -31.24 -28.75
CA ALA A 226 -8.06 -30.13 -28.20
C ALA A 226 -6.64 -30.60 -27.79
N PHE A 227 -6.54 -31.74 -27.12
CA PHE A 227 -5.25 -32.34 -26.75
C PHE A 227 -4.42 -32.74 -27.98
N ARG A 228 -5.05 -33.36 -28.98
CA ARG A 228 -4.38 -33.69 -30.26
C ARG A 228 -3.87 -32.44 -30.95
N THR A 229 -4.66 -31.37 -30.96
CA THR A 229 -4.26 -30.07 -31.51
C THR A 229 -3.02 -29.55 -30.79
N TYR A 230 -2.99 -29.61 -29.45
CA TYR A 230 -1.81 -29.26 -28.66
C TYR A 230 -0.58 -30.09 -29.03
N GLU A 231 -0.71 -31.43 -29.12
CA GLU A 231 0.41 -32.32 -29.44
C GLU A 231 0.97 -32.06 -30.85
N GLN A 232 0.08 -31.94 -31.84
CA GLN A 232 0.44 -31.79 -33.25
C GLN A 232 0.92 -30.38 -33.61
N TYR A 233 0.59 -29.37 -32.81
CA TYR A 233 1.03 -28.00 -33.06
C TYR A 233 2.57 -27.91 -33.13
N ARG A 234 3.07 -27.38 -34.24
CA ARG A 234 4.49 -27.14 -34.49
C ARG A 234 4.76 -25.66 -34.40
N CYS A 235 5.58 -25.26 -33.44
CA CYS A 235 6.05 -23.90 -33.30
C CYS A 235 6.97 -23.55 -34.46
N THR A 236 6.74 -22.41 -35.11
CA THR A 236 7.70 -21.86 -36.07
C THR A 236 8.98 -21.44 -35.33
N SER A 237 10.10 -21.38 -36.05
CA SER A 237 11.39 -20.95 -35.48
C SER A 237 11.31 -19.55 -34.86
N ASP A 238 10.57 -18.64 -35.50
CA ASP A 238 10.37 -17.28 -35.01
C ASP A 238 9.50 -17.24 -33.75
N LEU A 239 8.40 -18.00 -33.70
CA LEU A 239 7.57 -18.10 -32.51
C LEU A 239 8.33 -18.70 -31.33
N ALA A 240 9.12 -19.75 -31.58
CA ALA A 240 9.96 -20.34 -30.55
C ALA A 240 10.98 -19.33 -29.99
N ARG A 241 11.63 -18.54 -30.86
CA ARG A 241 12.57 -17.49 -30.45
C ARG A 241 11.89 -16.39 -29.63
N MET A 242 10.69 -15.95 -30.04
CA MET A 242 9.91 -14.96 -29.28
C MET A 242 9.51 -15.48 -27.90
N CYS A 243 9.01 -16.73 -27.81
CA CYS A 243 8.66 -17.35 -26.53
C CYS A 243 9.88 -17.55 -25.63
N GLN A 244 11.02 -17.99 -26.18
CA GLN A 244 12.24 -18.16 -25.41
C GLN A 244 12.73 -16.83 -24.85
N SER A 245 12.82 -15.79 -25.69
CA SER A 245 13.21 -14.45 -25.23
C SER A 245 12.26 -13.89 -24.19
N LEU A 246 10.97 -14.25 -24.24
CA LEU A 246 10.00 -13.88 -23.21
C LEU A 246 10.37 -14.56 -21.89
N PHE A 247 10.60 -15.88 -21.89
CA PHE A 247 10.91 -16.63 -20.68
C PHE A 247 12.24 -16.27 -20.05
N ASP A 248 13.28 -16.03 -20.86
CA ASP A 248 14.58 -15.58 -20.35
C ASP A 248 14.43 -14.26 -19.58
N ARG A 249 13.68 -13.31 -20.13
CA ARG A 249 13.40 -12.01 -19.49
C ARG A 249 12.51 -12.12 -18.25
N ALA A 250 11.74 -13.19 -18.12
CA ALA A 250 10.83 -13.34 -17.00
C ALA A 250 11.58 -13.68 -15.70
N ALA A 251 12.72 -14.37 -15.80
CA ALA A 251 13.63 -14.60 -14.67
C ALA A 251 14.22 -13.27 -14.17
N ASP A 252 14.70 -12.42 -15.08
CA ASP A 252 15.21 -11.09 -14.75
C ASP A 252 14.15 -10.22 -14.05
N LEU A 253 12.91 -10.27 -14.55
CA LEU A 253 11.77 -9.58 -13.94
C LEU A 253 11.44 -10.11 -12.54
N ALA A 254 11.53 -11.43 -12.34
CA ALA A 254 11.31 -12.01 -11.02
C ALA A 254 12.36 -11.54 -10.02
N ASP A 255 13.62 -11.48 -10.42
CA ASP A 255 14.70 -11.01 -9.56
C ASP A 255 14.56 -9.52 -9.26
N ALA A 256 14.21 -8.70 -10.27
CA ALA A 256 13.92 -7.28 -10.07
C ALA A 256 12.73 -7.06 -9.12
N ALA A 257 11.67 -7.85 -9.25
CA ALA A 257 10.52 -7.80 -8.34
C ALA A 257 10.89 -8.18 -6.90
N LEU A 258 11.79 -9.16 -6.69
CA LEU A 258 12.28 -9.49 -5.36
C LEU A 258 13.15 -8.39 -4.75
N VAL A 259 14.01 -7.77 -5.55
CA VAL A 259 14.81 -6.62 -5.09
C VAL A 259 13.89 -5.47 -4.67
N ALA A 260 12.86 -5.16 -5.47
CA ALA A 260 11.88 -4.15 -5.13
C ALA A 260 11.06 -4.52 -3.88
N SER A 261 10.68 -5.79 -3.74
CA SER A 261 9.98 -6.30 -2.54
C SER A 261 10.82 -6.12 -1.27
N GLU A 262 12.08 -6.50 -1.33
CA GLU A 262 13.02 -6.38 -0.22
C GLU A 262 13.23 -4.91 0.17
N ALA A 263 13.32 -4.02 -0.81
CA ALA A 263 13.40 -2.58 -0.57
C ALA A 263 12.11 -2.06 0.11
N ALA A 264 10.94 -2.39 -0.43
CA ALA A 264 9.66 -2.02 0.16
C ALA A 264 9.53 -2.48 1.62
N ARG A 265 9.94 -3.72 1.92
CA ARG A 265 9.95 -4.27 3.28
C ARG A 265 10.85 -3.48 4.21
N ARG A 266 12.08 -3.13 3.79
CA ARG A 266 13.00 -2.31 4.58
C ARG A 266 12.41 -0.94 4.88
N TYR A 267 11.84 -0.25 3.87
CA TYR A 267 11.19 1.05 4.09
C TYR A 267 9.97 0.96 4.99
N ALA A 268 9.25 -0.17 4.98
CA ALA A 268 8.15 -0.41 5.90
C ALA A 268 8.58 -0.65 7.37
N GLU A 269 9.86 -0.91 7.61
CA GLU A 269 10.44 -1.06 8.94
C GLU A 269 10.99 0.28 9.48
N GLU A 270 11.08 1.32 8.64
CA GLU A 270 11.53 2.65 9.08
C GLU A 270 10.57 3.27 10.09
N THR A 271 11.13 3.84 11.14
CA THR A 271 10.38 4.44 12.26
C THR A 271 10.23 5.96 12.13
N VAL A 272 10.82 6.57 11.10
CA VAL A 272 10.87 8.01 10.89
C VAL A 272 10.55 8.32 9.44
N LEU A 273 9.74 9.36 9.20
CA LEU A 273 9.52 9.90 7.86
C LEU A 273 10.66 10.84 7.47
N HIS A 274 11.29 10.56 6.34
CA HIS A 274 12.34 11.38 5.72
C HIS A 274 11.77 12.24 4.58
N GLY A 275 12.21 13.49 4.39
CA GLY A 275 11.69 14.36 3.32
C GLY A 275 10.44 15.15 3.72
N SER A 276 9.92 15.97 2.78
CA SER A 276 8.83 16.91 3.03
C SER A 276 7.47 16.43 2.51
N CYS A 277 6.47 16.34 3.37
CA CYS A 277 5.06 16.15 2.98
C CYS A 277 4.12 17.00 3.85
N THR A 278 2.83 17.02 3.53
CA THR A 278 1.79 17.75 4.29
C THR A 278 1.76 17.39 5.77
N TYR A 279 2.22 16.19 6.14
CA TYR A 279 2.25 15.65 7.50
C TYR A 279 3.65 15.68 8.14
N ALA A 280 4.67 16.09 7.39
CA ALA A 280 6.06 16.24 7.81
C ALA A 280 6.72 17.35 6.97
N PRO A 281 6.51 18.65 7.28
CA PRO A 281 7.22 19.71 6.59
C PRO A 281 8.74 19.51 6.77
N ALA A 282 9.53 19.80 5.73
CA ALA A 282 10.99 19.75 5.86
C ALA A 282 11.43 20.71 6.98
N GLU A 283 12.30 20.23 7.85
CA GLU A 283 13.06 21.08 8.78
C GLU A 283 14.10 21.92 8.03
#